data_AF-A0AAV5VXX5-F1
#
_entry.id   AF-A0AAV5VXX5-F1
#
_cell.length_a   1.000
_cell.length_b   1.000
_cell.length_c   1.000
_cell.angle_alpha   90.00
_cell.angle_beta   90.00
_cell.angle_gamma   90.00
#
_symmetry.space_group_name_H-M   'P 1'
#
loop_
_entity.id
_entity.type
_entity.pdbx_description
1 polymer ?
#
loop_
_entity_poly.entity_id
_entity_poly.type
_entity_poly.pdbx_seq_one_letter_code
_entity_poly.pdbx_strand_id
1 'polypeptide(L)'
;SKSEMSFYHTSYRSEAIRNAILLHIGYLPIYFLAILVRRNSQIYVNYKNTIIFSGVVQFFVSLPYTLFYSWFAIFVNDEIETTELVCTMARMGLSILNYVSYNALTVRQEKAISISRVLSVVFDHPCDLKRNLLFFSLPCLPILGLFAKAVASGTSRENPVCGPLLFFDNTQQIAWAWNLYIFAIPLIAVVLNSITACYLIKHRIGRLSSGSETKRVNELHVALALLLQSLVPAITMSSKGYRSIVEIYAVKSPWWLKEPVDILSFLTTGLNMVISMMCIRSFRE
;
A
#
# COMPACT_ATOMS: atom_id res chain seq x y z
N SER A 1 -35.66 14.51 16.33
CA SER A 1 -35.14 15.12 15.09
C SER A 1 -35.09 14.03 14.05
N LYS A 2 -35.95 14.07 13.03
CA LYS A 2 -35.85 13.16 11.88
C LYS A 2 -34.62 13.61 11.10
N SER A 3 -33.56 12.81 11.13
CA SER A 3 -32.43 12.99 10.22
C SER A 3 -33.00 12.89 8.80
N GLU A 4 -33.02 14.02 8.09
CA GLU A 4 -33.15 14.00 6.64
C GLU A 4 -31.99 13.16 6.12
N MET A 5 -32.30 12.09 5.39
CA MET A 5 -31.28 11.29 4.72
C MET A 5 -30.64 12.18 3.67
N SER A 6 -29.39 12.58 3.89
CA SER A 6 -28.60 13.29 2.90
C SER A 6 -28.29 12.35 1.74
N PHE A 7 -28.78 12.71 0.56
CA PHE A 7 -28.50 11.98 -0.68
C PHE A 7 -27.22 12.53 -1.32
N TYR A 8 -26.29 11.64 -1.66
CA TYR A 8 -25.01 12.01 -2.24
C TYR A 8 -25.03 11.83 -3.76
N HIS A 9 -24.95 12.93 -4.50
CA HIS A 9 -24.83 12.94 -5.96
C HIS A 9 -23.41 12.56 -6.37
N THR A 10 -23.25 11.37 -6.92
CA THR A 10 -21.94 10.87 -7.30
C THR A 10 -21.61 11.28 -8.75
N SER A 11 -20.89 12.39 -8.93
CA SER A 11 -20.19 12.72 -10.20
C SER A 11 -18.98 11.78 -10.47
N TYR A 12 -19.07 10.53 -10.04
CA TYR A 12 -17.96 9.61 -9.81
C TYR A 12 -17.53 8.81 -11.02
N ARG A 13 -18.34 8.75 -12.07
CA ARG A 13 -18.14 7.76 -13.13
C ARG A 13 -16.82 7.97 -13.87
N SER A 14 -16.49 9.21 -14.22
CA SER A 14 -15.22 9.53 -14.89
C SER A 14 -14.00 9.17 -14.03
N GLU A 15 -14.04 9.50 -12.74
CA GLU A 15 -12.98 9.12 -11.80
C GLU A 15 -12.92 7.60 -11.60
N ALA A 16 -14.06 6.92 -11.52
CA ALA A 16 -14.14 5.47 -11.35
C ALA A 16 -13.59 4.72 -12.55
N ILE A 17 -13.91 5.15 -13.78
CA ILE A 17 -13.36 4.61 -15.03
C ILE A 17 -11.84 4.76 -15.01
N ARG A 18 -11.33 5.98 -14.76
CA ARG A 18 -9.89 6.25 -14.71
C ARG A 18 -9.20 5.36 -13.67
N ASN A 19 -9.73 5.32 -12.45
CA ASN A 19 -9.14 4.57 -11.35
C ASN A 19 -9.20 3.05 -11.58
N ALA A 20 -10.29 2.53 -12.15
CA ALA A 20 -10.42 1.12 -12.51
C ALA A 20 -9.37 0.72 -13.55
N ILE A 21 -9.20 1.52 -14.60
CA ILE A 21 -8.16 1.29 -15.63
C ILE A 21 -6.77 1.26 -14.99
N LEU A 22 -6.43 2.26 -14.16
CA LEU A 22 -5.13 2.33 -13.50
C LEU A 22 -4.86 1.15 -12.58
N LEU A 23 -5.86 0.71 -11.81
CA LEU A 23 -5.75 -0.47 -10.94
C LEU A 23 -5.51 -1.75 -11.72
N HIS A 24 -6.24 -1.97 -12.82
CA HIS A 24 -6.04 -3.13 -13.70
C HIS A 24 -4.67 -3.12 -14.38
N ILE A 25 -4.22 -1.95 -14.86
CA ILE A 25 -2.84 -1.79 -15.37
C ILE A 25 -1.83 -2.13 -14.28
N GLY A 26 -2.09 -1.72 -13.04
CA GLY A 26 -1.28 -2.04 -11.87
C GLY A 26 -1.17 -3.54 -11.57
N TYR A 27 -2.08 -4.38 -12.07
CA TYR A 27 -2.02 -5.84 -11.92
C TYR A 27 -1.23 -6.56 -13.02
N LEU A 28 -0.93 -5.90 -14.15
CA LEU A 28 -0.13 -6.51 -15.23
C LEU A 28 1.22 -7.07 -14.74
N PRO A 29 2.01 -6.37 -13.89
CA PRO A 29 3.23 -6.93 -13.33
C PRO A 29 2.98 -8.17 -12.47
N ILE A 30 1.86 -8.23 -11.75
CA ILE A 30 1.54 -9.40 -10.91
C ILE A 30 1.24 -10.62 -11.79
N TYR A 31 0.48 -10.44 -12.88
CA TYR A 31 0.25 -11.50 -13.85
C TYR A 31 1.53 -11.96 -14.53
N PHE A 32 2.42 -11.02 -14.89
CA PHE A 32 3.73 -11.35 -15.42
C PHE A 32 4.56 -12.18 -14.44
N LEU A 33 4.56 -11.83 -13.15
CA LEU A 33 5.23 -12.61 -12.10
C LEU A 33 4.66 -14.03 -12.03
N ALA A 34 3.34 -14.20 -12.11
CA ALA A 34 2.71 -15.52 -12.09
C ALA A 34 3.14 -16.38 -13.29
N ILE A 35 3.29 -15.79 -14.46
CA ILE A 35 3.81 -16.48 -15.66
C ILE A 35 5.28 -16.89 -15.46
N LEU A 36 6.12 -15.99 -14.93
CA LEU A 36 7.53 -16.31 -14.63
C LEU A 36 7.66 -17.46 -13.63
N VAL A 37 6.88 -17.42 -12.56
CA VAL A 37 6.81 -18.47 -11.54
C VAL A 37 6.41 -19.82 -12.16
N ARG A 38 5.44 -19.81 -13.06
CA ARG A 38 4.99 -21.02 -13.76
C ARG A 38 6.07 -21.58 -14.69
N ARG A 39 6.84 -20.73 -15.36
CA ARG A 39 7.90 -21.14 -16.30
C ARG A 39 9.16 -21.63 -15.59
N ASN A 40 9.49 -21.06 -14.43
CA ASN A 40 10.71 -21.41 -13.70
C ASN A 40 10.41 -21.62 -12.20
N SER A 41 10.33 -22.88 -11.77
CA SER A 41 10.05 -23.26 -10.38
C SER A 41 11.13 -22.77 -9.41
N GLN A 42 12.35 -22.50 -9.87
CA GLN A 42 13.42 -21.96 -9.03
C GLN A 42 13.11 -20.54 -8.55
N ILE A 43 12.40 -19.75 -9.36
CA ILE A 43 11.90 -18.43 -8.95
C ILE A 43 10.96 -18.58 -7.76
N TYR A 44 10.04 -19.55 -7.82
CA TYR A 44 9.14 -19.81 -6.70
C TYR A 44 9.92 -20.17 -5.44
N VAL A 45 10.84 -21.13 -5.52
CA VAL A 45 11.61 -21.57 -4.34
C VAL A 45 12.41 -20.42 -3.72
N ASN A 46 13.02 -19.57 -4.54
CA ASN A 46 13.89 -18.49 -4.08
C ASN A 46 13.13 -17.26 -3.59
N TYR A 47 11.96 -16.96 -4.16
CA TYR A 47 11.24 -15.69 -3.95
C TYR A 47 9.79 -15.85 -3.44
N LYS A 48 9.34 -17.08 -3.13
CA LYS A 48 7.97 -17.35 -2.61
C LYS A 48 7.64 -16.48 -1.40
N ASN A 49 8.57 -16.39 -0.46
CA ASN A 49 8.39 -15.73 0.83
C ASN A 49 8.73 -14.24 0.75
N THR A 50 9.01 -13.67 -0.42
CA THR A 50 9.45 -12.28 -0.53
C THR A 50 8.53 -11.55 -1.48
N ILE A 51 8.81 -11.65 -2.78
CA ILE A 51 8.17 -10.85 -3.82
C ILE A 51 6.85 -11.47 -4.24
N ILE A 52 6.80 -12.80 -4.29
CA ILE A 52 5.57 -13.52 -4.63
C ILE A 52 4.55 -13.34 -3.53
N PHE A 53 4.91 -13.56 -2.26
CA PHE A 53 4.01 -13.30 -1.14
C PHE A 53 3.52 -11.85 -1.11
N SER A 54 4.43 -10.86 -1.18
CA SER A 54 4.06 -9.44 -1.21
C SER A 54 3.10 -9.13 -2.36
N GLY A 55 3.40 -9.63 -3.57
CA GLY A 55 2.55 -9.48 -4.74
C GLY A 55 1.16 -10.09 -4.59
N VAL A 56 1.11 -11.31 -4.06
CA VAL A 56 -0.14 -12.05 -3.84
C VAL A 56 -0.99 -11.34 -2.78
N VAL A 57 -0.41 -10.92 -1.66
CA VAL A 57 -1.13 -10.16 -0.63
C VAL A 57 -1.61 -8.82 -1.19
N GLN A 58 -0.75 -8.08 -1.91
CA GLN A 58 -1.15 -6.83 -2.55
C GLN A 58 -2.30 -7.02 -3.53
N PHE A 59 -2.26 -8.08 -4.35
CA PHE A 59 -3.35 -8.42 -5.26
C PHE A 59 -4.64 -8.74 -4.51
N PHE A 60 -4.64 -9.74 -3.62
CA PHE A 60 -5.86 -10.19 -2.94
C PHE A 60 -6.49 -9.13 -2.05
N VAL A 61 -5.66 -8.34 -1.36
CA VAL A 61 -6.16 -7.33 -0.44
C VAL A 61 -6.64 -6.07 -1.20
N SER A 62 -6.04 -5.73 -2.35
CA SER A 62 -6.54 -4.62 -3.19
C SER A 62 -7.67 -5.02 -4.15
N LEU A 63 -7.88 -6.32 -4.41
CA LEU A 63 -8.89 -6.81 -5.35
C LEU A 63 -10.31 -6.32 -5.03
N PRO A 64 -10.80 -6.34 -3.77
CA PRO A 64 -12.10 -5.77 -3.44
C PRO A 64 -12.23 -4.29 -3.83
N TYR A 65 -11.16 -3.50 -3.65
CA TYR A 65 -11.13 -2.09 -4.03
C TYR A 65 -11.22 -1.92 -5.55
N THR A 66 -10.50 -2.75 -6.32
CA THR A 66 -10.55 -2.74 -7.79
C THR A 66 -11.89 -3.18 -8.36
N LEU A 67 -12.49 -4.24 -7.78
CA LEU A 67 -13.81 -4.71 -8.18
C LEU A 67 -14.88 -3.66 -7.93
N PHE A 68 -14.80 -2.95 -6.79
CA PHE A 68 -15.72 -1.86 -6.50
C PHE A 68 -15.64 -0.73 -7.53
N TYR A 69 -14.44 -0.23 -7.84
CA TYR A 69 -14.29 0.81 -8.88
C TYR A 69 -14.70 0.33 -10.27
N SER A 70 -14.44 -0.94 -10.61
CA SER A 70 -14.84 -1.52 -11.89
C SER A 70 -16.36 -1.65 -11.99
N TRP A 71 -17.01 -2.12 -10.93
CA TRP A 71 -18.46 -2.19 -10.84
C TRP A 71 -19.08 -0.80 -10.97
N PHE A 72 -18.50 0.18 -10.26
CA PHE A 72 -18.95 1.58 -10.32
C PHE A 72 -18.75 2.18 -11.73
N ALA A 73 -17.66 1.86 -12.41
CA ALA A 73 -17.39 2.35 -13.77
C ALA A 73 -18.36 1.79 -14.82
N ILE A 74 -18.76 0.51 -14.68
CA ILE A 74 -19.53 -0.24 -15.68
C ILE A 74 -21.04 -0.11 -15.46
N PHE A 75 -21.51 -0.27 -14.22
CA PHE A 75 -22.92 -0.46 -13.92
C PHE A 75 -23.61 0.79 -13.36
N VAL A 76 -22.84 1.80 -12.93
CA VAL A 76 -23.39 3.05 -12.39
C VAL A 76 -23.34 4.12 -13.48
N ASN A 77 -24.42 4.16 -14.27
CA ASN A 77 -24.56 5.11 -15.39
C ASN A 77 -25.09 6.48 -14.95
N ASP A 78 -25.95 6.49 -13.93
CA ASP A 78 -26.61 7.68 -13.37
C ASP A 78 -26.20 7.88 -11.90
N GLU A 79 -26.51 9.06 -11.34
CA GLU A 79 -26.32 9.37 -9.92
C GLU A 79 -27.12 8.40 -9.05
N ILE A 80 -26.50 7.29 -8.64
CA ILE A 80 -27.11 6.42 -7.65
C ILE A 80 -27.05 7.16 -6.32
N GLU A 81 -28.23 7.46 -5.80
CA GLU A 81 -28.46 7.86 -4.43
C GLU A 81 -27.88 6.78 -3.51
N THR A 82 -26.64 6.98 -3.08
CA THR A 82 -26.00 6.13 -2.08
C THR A 82 -26.16 6.77 -0.72
N THR A 83 -26.48 5.95 0.28
CA THR A 83 -26.48 6.41 1.66
C THR A 83 -25.05 6.75 2.08
N GLU A 84 -24.90 7.76 2.92
CA GLU A 84 -23.62 8.13 3.53
C GLU A 84 -22.89 6.90 4.09
N LEU A 85 -23.63 6.01 4.75
CA LEU A 85 -23.11 4.78 5.34
C LEU A 85 -22.51 3.83 4.29
N VAL A 86 -23.20 3.57 3.17
CA VAL A 86 -22.74 2.64 2.12
C VAL A 86 -21.53 3.22 1.39
N CYS A 87 -21.60 4.50 1.03
CA CYS A 87 -20.49 5.21 0.42
C CYS A 87 -19.22 5.15 1.30
N THR A 88 -19.40 5.25 2.61
CA THR A 88 -18.33 5.29 3.61
C THR A 88 -17.75 3.93 3.90
N MET A 89 -18.62 2.96 4.19
CA MET A 89 -18.19 1.59 4.46
C MET A 89 -17.47 1.02 3.25
N ALA A 90 -17.98 1.25 2.04
CA ALA A 90 -17.34 0.79 0.82
C ALA A 90 -16.03 1.54 0.59
N ARG A 91 -16.03 2.88 0.50
CA ARG A 91 -14.80 3.60 0.10
C ARG A 91 -13.72 3.55 1.18
N MET A 92 -14.06 3.77 2.44
CA MET A 92 -13.10 3.78 3.54
C MET A 92 -12.66 2.36 3.89
N GLY A 93 -13.58 1.40 3.94
CA GLY A 93 -13.25 -0.01 4.18
C GLY A 93 -12.33 -0.57 3.10
N LEU A 94 -12.65 -0.34 1.82
CA LEU A 94 -11.81 -0.79 0.72
C LEU A 94 -10.48 -0.02 0.65
N SER A 95 -10.45 1.26 1.04
CA SER A 95 -9.19 2.00 1.19
C SER A 95 -8.31 1.41 2.29
N ILE A 96 -8.88 0.99 3.43
CA ILE A 96 -8.15 0.34 4.52
C ILE A 96 -7.54 -0.96 4.05
N LEU A 97 -8.29 -1.79 3.33
CA LEU A 97 -7.74 -2.99 2.73
C LEU A 97 -6.55 -2.63 1.84
N ASN A 98 -6.68 -1.66 0.94
CA ASN A 98 -5.57 -1.20 0.13
C ASN A 98 -4.36 -0.73 1.00
N TYR A 99 -4.57 -0.01 2.10
CA TYR A 99 -3.50 0.40 3.02
C TYR A 99 -2.84 -0.80 3.74
N VAL A 100 -3.63 -1.74 4.24
CA VAL A 100 -3.17 -2.96 4.90
C VAL A 100 -2.36 -3.82 3.93
N SER A 101 -2.63 -3.75 2.63
CA SER A 101 -1.83 -4.43 1.62
C SER A 101 -0.35 -3.99 1.63
N TYR A 102 -0.06 -2.73 1.98
CA TYR A 102 1.32 -2.24 2.12
C TYR A 102 1.96 -2.66 3.44
N ASN A 103 1.19 -3.14 4.43
CA ASN A 103 1.78 -3.82 5.59
C ASN A 103 2.53 -5.09 5.16
N ALA A 104 2.18 -5.70 4.02
CA ALA A 104 2.97 -6.81 3.48
C ALA A 104 4.42 -6.40 3.15
N LEU A 105 4.68 -5.11 2.91
CA LEU A 105 6.02 -4.57 2.70
C LEU A 105 6.77 -4.33 4.01
N THR A 106 6.07 -4.15 5.14
CA THR A 106 6.70 -4.03 6.47
C THR A 106 6.87 -5.38 7.17
N VAL A 107 6.14 -6.39 6.72
CA VAL A 107 6.00 -7.65 7.46
C VAL A 107 6.86 -8.77 6.91
N ARG A 108 7.90 -9.03 7.69
CA ARG A 108 8.57 -10.29 8.01
C ARG A 108 8.15 -11.48 7.15
N GLN A 109 9.00 -11.88 6.21
CA GLN A 109 9.02 -13.28 5.78
C GLN A 109 10.46 -13.72 5.49
N GLU A 110 10.96 -14.60 6.37
CA GLU A 110 12.19 -15.41 6.43
C GLU A 110 13.51 -14.92 5.80
N LYS A 111 13.53 -14.13 4.73
CA LYS A 111 14.70 -13.41 4.21
C LYS A 111 14.43 -12.00 3.65
N ALA A 112 13.20 -11.47 3.73
CA ALA A 112 12.89 -10.13 3.26
C ALA A 112 11.95 -9.33 4.18
N ILE A 113 12.38 -8.06 4.38
CA ILE A 113 11.69 -6.81 4.80
C ILE A 113 11.12 -6.73 6.22
N SER A 114 11.24 -5.63 6.98
CA SER A 114 12.39 -4.74 7.22
C SER A 114 12.86 -4.88 8.69
N ILE A 115 11.91 -4.97 9.64
CA ILE A 115 12.14 -5.24 11.08
C ILE A 115 12.85 -6.58 11.27
N SER A 116 12.35 -7.64 10.62
CA SER A 116 12.92 -8.96 10.79
C SER A 116 14.22 -9.16 10.00
N ARG A 117 14.44 -8.38 8.94
CA ARG A 117 15.72 -8.43 8.22
C ARG A 117 16.81 -7.77 9.06
N VAL A 118 16.48 -6.70 9.78
CA VAL A 118 17.35 -6.22 10.86
C VAL A 118 17.55 -7.35 11.90
N LEU A 119 16.50 -7.99 12.41
CA LEU A 119 16.65 -9.09 13.39
C LEU A 119 17.41 -10.33 12.89
N SER A 120 17.33 -10.69 11.61
CA SER A 120 17.98 -11.88 11.06
C SER A 120 19.35 -11.60 10.45
N VAL A 121 19.55 -10.43 9.83
CA VAL A 121 20.83 -10.08 9.19
C VAL A 121 21.75 -9.35 10.18
N VAL A 122 21.19 -8.50 11.04
CA VAL A 122 21.96 -7.76 12.06
C VAL A 122 22.06 -8.55 13.36
N PHE A 123 20.99 -9.23 13.79
CA PHE A 123 20.93 -9.94 15.08
C PHE A 123 20.88 -11.49 14.97
N ASP A 124 20.96 -12.06 13.78
CA ASP A 124 21.01 -13.52 13.52
C ASP A 124 19.90 -14.36 14.18
N HIS A 125 18.70 -13.78 14.35
CA HIS A 125 17.60 -14.46 15.04
C HIS A 125 16.61 -15.13 14.05
N PRO A 126 16.45 -16.46 14.07
CA PRO A 126 15.55 -17.17 13.17
C PRO A 126 14.09 -16.85 13.51
N CYS A 127 13.28 -16.75 12.46
CA CYS A 127 11.99 -16.11 12.57
C CYS A 127 10.87 -16.87 11.82
N ASP A 128 10.04 -17.62 12.56
CA ASP A 128 8.93 -18.46 12.02
C ASP A 128 7.71 -17.70 11.46
N LEU A 129 7.00 -18.32 10.49
CA LEU A 129 5.75 -17.85 9.87
C LEU A 129 4.66 -17.39 10.86
N LYS A 130 4.49 -18.06 12.01
CA LYS A 130 3.47 -17.67 13.00
C LYS A 130 3.72 -16.28 13.57
N ARG A 131 4.97 -15.97 13.90
CA ARG A 131 5.38 -14.64 14.35
C ARG A 131 5.24 -13.62 13.21
N ASN A 132 5.44 -14.02 11.95
CA ASN A 132 5.23 -13.15 10.77
C ASN A 132 3.78 -12.65 10.69
N LEU A 133 2.81 -13.57 10.79
CA LEU A 133 1.39 -13.21 10.78
C LEU A 133 1.02 -12.30 11.95
N LEU A 134 1.64 -12.51 13.13
CA LEU A 134 1.45 -11.61 14.27
C LEU A 134 1.91 -10.19 13.95
N PHE A 135 3.12 -10.02 13.40
CA PHE A 135 3.63 -8.70 12.98
C PHE A 135 2.83 -8.07 11.84
N PHE A 136 2.13 -8.85 11.01
CA PHE A 136 1.19 -8.33 10.00
C PHE A 136 -0.08 -7.80 10.63
N SER A 137 -0.65 -8.56 11.55
CA SER A 137 -1.93 -8.24 12.19
C SER A 137 -1.83 -7.07 13.17
N LEU A 138 -0.71 -6.93 13.89
CA LEU A 138 -0.57 -5.94 14.96
C LEU A 138 -0.69 -4.49 14.47
N PRO A 139 -0.02 -4.05 13.38
CA PRO A 139 -0.22 -2.73 12.80
C PRO A 139 -1.66 -2.51 12.31
N CYS A 140 -2.38 -3.56 11.90
CA CYS A 140 -3.76 -3.42 11.43
C CYS A 140 -4.73 -3.01 12.54
N LEU A 141 -4.43 -3.29 13.81
CA LEU A 141 -5.34 -3.02 14.94
C LEU A 141 -5.66 -1.51 15.10
N PRO A 142 -4.67 -0.59 15.12
CA PRO A 142 -4.94 0.85 15.14
C PRO A 142 -5.86 1.35 14.02
N ILE A 143 -5.63 0.94 12.77
CA ILE A 143 -6.43 1.43 11.64
C ILE A 143 -7.85 0.87 11.65
N LEU A 144 -8.04 -0.38 12.09
CA LEU A 144 -9.36 -0.96 12.31
C LEU A 144 -10.11 -0.24 13.45
N GLY A 145 -9.42 0.13 14.53
CA GLY A 145 -9.99 0.91 15.61
C GLY A 145 -10.41 2.31 15.16
N LEU A 146 -9.58 2.99 14.37
CA LEU A 146 -9.91 4.30 13.77
C LEU A 146 -11.12 4.20 12.83
N PHE A 147 -11.21 3.14 12.03
CA PHE A 147 -12.35 2.87 11.17
C PHE A 147 -13.63 2.64 11.94
N ALA A 148 -13.60 1.76 12.95
CA ALA A 148 -14.76 1.50 13.81
C ALA A 148 -15.26 2.78 14.48
N LYS A 149 -14.33 3.64 14.95
CA LYS A 149 -14.66 4.95 15.51
C LYS A 149 -15.27 5.88 14.47
N ALA A 150 -14.71 5.97 13.27
CA ALA A 150 -15.22 6.80 12.19
C ALA A 150 -16.64 6.40 11.76
N VAL A 151 -16.93 5.09 11.70
CA VAL A 151 -18.27 4.58 11.41
C VAL A 151 -19.26 4.87 12.56
N ALA A 152 -18.80 4.81 13.82
CA ALA A 152 -19.68 5.01 14.98
C ALA A 152 -19.99 6.48 15.30
N SER A 153 -19.05 7.41 15.03
CA SER A 153 -19.15 8.81 15.48
C SER A 153 -18.98 9.85 14.36
N GLY A 154 -19.00 9.40 13.11
CA GLY A 154 -18.77 10.26 11.96
C GLY A 154 -20.00 11.13 11.61
N THR A 155 -19.77 12.33 11.08
CA THR A 155 -20.84 13.30 10.72
C THR A 155 -20.67 13.82 9.30
N SER A 156 -21.70 13.67 8.45
CA SER A 156 -21.79 14.21 7.08
C SER A 156 -21.37 15.67 6.96
N ARG A 157 -20.52 15.98 5.97
CA ARG A 157 -20.34 17.34 5.45
C ARG A 157 -21.49 17.75 4.55
N GLU A 158 -21.81 19.04 4.55
CA GLU A 158 -22.84 19.67 3.69
C GLU A 158 -22.58 19.52 2.18
N ASN A 159 -21.34 19.19 1.77
CA ASN A 159 -21.02 18.92 0.36
C ASN A 159 -21.07 17.41 0.05
N PRO A 160 -21.90 16.97 -0.90
CA PRO A 160 -22.21 15.56 -1.13
C PRO A 160 -21.13 14.81 -1.94
N VAL A 161 -19.85 14.98 -1.62
CA VAL A 161 -18.78 14.20 -2.26
C VAL A 161 -18.33 13.07 -1.35
N CYS A 162 -18.69 11.85 -1.75
CA CYS A 162 -18.23 10.59 -1.19
C CYS A 162 -16.71 10.50 -1.02
N GLY A 163 -16.16 10.88 0.14
CA GLY A 163 -14.72 10.87 0.41
C GLY A 163 -14.38 10.45 1.84
N PRO A 164 -13.15 9.97 2.10
CA PRO A 164 -12.71 9.62 3.47
C PRO A 164 -12.72 10.82 4.43
N LEU A 165 -12.77 12.04 3.90
CA LEU A 165 -12.87 13.29 4.65
C LEU A 165 -14.25 13.57 5.24
N LEU A 166 -15.29 12.82 4.83
CA LEU A 166 -16.66 13.03 5.29
C LEU A 166 -16.83 12.88 6.80
N PHE A 167 -15.91 12.22 7.53
CA PHE A 167 -16.12 11.86 8.94
C PHE A 167 -15.24 12.59 9.94
N PHE A 168 -14.36 13.48 9.48
CA PHE A 168 -13.41 14.16 10.35
C PHE A 168 -13.85 15.55 10.81
N ASP A 169 -15.06 15.99 10.43
CA ASP A 169 -15.49 17.38 10.57
C ASP A 169 -15.52 17.87 12.03
N ASN A 170 -15.62 16.96 13.01
CA ASN A 170 -15.56 17.29 14.44
C ASN A 170 -14.41 16.66 15.24
N THR A 171 -13.46 15.97 14.59
CA THR A 171 -12.34 15.33 15.30
C THR A 171 -11.04 15.41 14.50
N GLN A 172 -10.41 16.60 14.53
CA GLN A 172 -9.04 16.80 14.05
C GLN A 172 -8.10 15.70 14.54
N GLN A 173 -8.23 15.26 15.80
CA GLN A 173 -7.40 14.20 16.38
C GLN A 173 -7.47 12.86 15.62
N ILE A 174 -8.65 12.44 15.15
CA ILE A 174 -8.78 11.17 14.40
C ILE A 174 -8.17 11.35 13.00
N ALA A 175 -8.32 12.53 12.39
CA ALA A 175 -7.71 12.85 11.10
C ALA A 175 -6.18 12.86 11.18
N TRP A 176 -5.61 13.42 12.27
CA TRP A 176 -4.18 13.36 12.56
C TRP A 176 -3.71 11.93 12.75
N ALA A 177 -4.41 11.13 13.57
CA ALA A 177 -4.04 9.75 13.82
C ALA A 177 -4.08 8.90 12.54
N TRP A 178 -5.11 9.10 11.70
CA TRP A 178 -5.26 8.45 10.41
C TRP A 178 -4.12 8.80 9.45
N ASN A 179 -3.84 10.09 9.28
CA ASN A 179 -2.76 10.55 8.44
C ASN A 179 -1.41 10.05 8.97
N LEU A 180 -1.13 10.23 10.25
CA LEU A 180 0.10 9.74 10.90
C LEU A 180 0.32 8.26 10.64
N TYR A 181 -0.73 7.43 10.74
CA TYR A 181 -0.64 6.01 10.46
C TYR A 181 -0.29 5.73 8.99
N ILE A 182 -0.96 6.39 8.05
CA ILE A 182 -0.71 6.25 6.60
C ILE A 182 0.72 6.66 6.23
N PHE A 183 1.26 7.70 6.87
CA PHE A 183 2.64 8.15 6.64
C PHE A 183 3.68 7.28 7.33
N ALA A 184 3.45 6.94 8.61
CA ALA A 184 4.45 6.32 9.46
C ALA A 184 4.85 4.93 8.98
N ILE A 185 3.90 4.11 8.53
CA ILE A 185 4.19 2.72 8.16
C ILE A 185 5.14 2.63 6.95
N PRO A 186 4.85 3.27 5.80
CA PRO A 186 5.79 3.29 4.68
C PRO A 186 7.14 3.90 5.06
N LEU A 187 7.15 4.96 5.89
CA LEU A 187 8.38 5.62 6.31
C LEU A 187 9.26 4.71 7.19
N ILE A 188 8.66 4.01 8.15
CA ILE A 188 9.33 2.99 8.98
C ILE A 188 9.89 1.89 8.08
N ALA A 189 9.15 1.46 7.05
CA ALA A 189 9.62 0.49 6.07
C ALA A 189 10.90 0.98 5.37
N VAL A 190 10.91 2.23 4.89
CA VAL A 190 12.06 2.87 4.22
C VAL A 190 13.26 2.93 5.16
N VAL A 191 13.09 3.39 6.40
CA VAL A 191 14.18 3.52 7.37
C VAL A 191 14.83 2.16 7.62
N LEU A 192 14.03 1.14 7.91
CA LEU A 192 14.54 -0.19 8.22
C LEU A 192 15.17 -0.89 7.01
N ASN A 193 14.62 -0.68 5.81
CA ASN A 193 15.23 -1.16 4.57
C ASN A 193 16.54 -0.44 4.25
N SER A 194 16.61 0.86 4.54
CA SER A 194 17.83 1.67 4.41
C SER A 194 18.92 1.16 5.34
N ILE A 195 18.61 0.93 6.62
CA ILE A 195 19.54 0.34 7.59
C ILE A 195 20.09 -0.99 7.08
N THR A 196 19.22 -1.83 6.55
CA THR A 196 19.63 -3.13 6.03
C THR A 196 20.51 -3.02 4.78
N ALA A 197 20.16 -2.14 3.84
CA ALA A 197 20.97 -1.88 2.65
C ALA A 197 22.36 -1.34 3.03
N CYS A 198 22.41 -0.35 3.93
CA CYS A 198 23.67 0.19 4.46
C CYS A 198 24.52 -0.88 5.16
N TYR A 199 23.90 -1.76 5.96
CA TYR A 199 24.60 -2.86 6.62
C TYR A 199 25.24 -3.81 5.59
N LEU A 200 24.49 -4.23 4.56
CA LEU A 200 25.01 -5.12 3.52
C LEU A 200 26.12 -4.46 2.68
N ILE A 201 26.01 -3.16 2.39
CA ILE A 201 27.06 -2.39 1.69
C ILE A 201 28.33 -2.33 2.55
N LYS A 202 28.20 -1.98 3.84
CA LYS A 202 29.34 -1.90 4.77
C LYS A 202 30.03 -3.26 4.94
N HIS A 203 29.25 -4.33 5.06
CA HIS A 203 29.77 -5.69 5.19
C HIS A 203 30.44 -6.20 3.91
N ARG A 204 29.93 -5.82 2.74
CA ARG A 204 30.56 -6.09 1.44
C ARG A 204 31.94 -5.45 1.33
N ILE A 205 32.10 -4.22 1.80
CA ILE A 205 33.38 -3.49 1.79
C ILE A 205 34.38 -4.14 2.77
N GLY A 206 33.92 -4.62 3.92
CA GLY A 206 34.78 -5.23 4.96
C GLY A 206 35.17 -6.70 4.75
N ARG A 207 34.47 -7.47 3.90
CA ARG A 207 34.68 -8.93 3.71
C ARG A 207 34.89 -9.36 2.26
N LEU A 208 35.61 -8.55 1.49
CA LEU A 208 36.09 -8.88 0.13
C LEU A 208 37.00 -10.13 0.07
N SER A 209 37.28 -10.84 1.18
CA SER A 209 38.20 -11.99 1.21
C SER A 209 37.60 -13.39 1.46
N SER A 210 36.29 -13.58 1.72
CA SER A 210 35.83 -14.91 2.22
C SER A 210 34.37 -15.34 1.93
N GLY A 211 33.89 -15.29 0.68
CA GLY A 211 32.64 -15.99 0.34
C GLY A 211 32.24 -15.93 -1.14
N SER A 212 31.33 -16.80 -1.58
CA SER A 212 30.87 -16.86 -2.97
C SER A 212 30.19 -15.55 -3.40
N GLU A 213 30.77 -14.84 -4.36
CA GLU A 213 30.29 -13.53 -4.82
C GLU A 213 28.83 -13.54 -5.29
N THR A 214 28.40 -14.60 -5.97
CA THR A 214 27.08 -14.72 -6.62
C THR A 214 25.91 -14.64 -5.64
N LYS A 215 25.98 -15.33 -4.49
CA LYS A 215 24.91 -15.31 -3.48
C LYS A 215 24.77 -13.92 -2.81
N ARG A 216 25.90 -13.24 -2.57
CA ARG A 216 25.94 -11.90 -1.95
C ARG A 216 25.43 -10.81 -2.88
N VAL A 217 25.77 -10.88 -4.17
CA VAL A 217 25.28 -9.94 -5.19
C VAL A 217 23.76 -10.03 -5.29
N ASN A 218 23.18 -11.24 -5.26
CA ASN A 218 21.73 -11.41 -5.27
C ASN A 218 21.04 -10.81 -4.03
N GLU A 219 21.61 -10.95 -2.84
CA GLU A 219 21.04 -10.39 -1.60
C GLU A 219 21.02 -8.86 -1.55
N LEU A 220 22.04 -8.21 -2.14
CA LEU A 220 22.10 -6.75 -2.27
C LEU A 220 21.08 -6.22 -3.27
N HIS A 221 20.95 -6.88 -4.44
CA HIS A 221 19.93 -6.50 -5.43
C HIS A 221 18.52 -6.64 -4.86
N VAL A 222 18.27 -7.70 -4.09
CA VAL A 222 17.02 -7.86 -3.36
C VAL A 222 16.86 -6.75 -2.31
N ALA A 223 17.89 -6.36 -1.56
CA ALA A 223 17.80 -5.25 -0.62
C ALA A 223 17.45 -3.91 -1.28
N LEU A 224 18.08 -3.61 -2.41
CA LEU A 224 17.82 -2.41 -3.18
C LEU A 224 16.40 -2.42 -3.75
N ALA A 225 15.96 -3.55 -4.30
CA ALA A 225 14.59 -3.73 -4.80
C ALA A 225 13.56 -3.42 -3.70
N LEU A 226 13.75 -3.95 -2.50
CA LEU A 226 12.84 -3.77 -1.38
C LEU A 226 12.86 -2.34 -0.84
N LEU A 227 14.03 -1.69 -0.83
CA LEU A 227 14.15 -0.27 -0.48
C LEU A 227 13.35 0.60 -1.46
N LEU A 228 13.54 0.39 -2.77
CA LEU A 228 12.79 1.10 -3.80
C LEU A 228 11.29 0.81 -3.72
N GLN A 229 10.90 -0.44 -3.46
CA GLN A 229 9.51 -0.82 -3.18
C GLN A 229 8.92 -0.16 -1.94
N SER A 230 9.72 0.17 -0.94
CA SER A 230 9.24 0.94 0.22
C SER A 230 9.16 2.45 -0.05
N LEU A 231 9.98 2.97 -0.96
CA LEU A 231 9.96 4.39 -1.34
C LEU A 231 8.71 4.74 -2.15
N VAL A 232 8.22 3.86 -3.03
CA VAL A 232 7.02 4.11 -3.81
C VAL A 232 5.77 4.38 -2.94
N PRO A 233 5.36 3.50 -2.01
CA PRO A 233 4.23 3.80 -1.12
C PRO A 233 4.55 4.98 -0.20
N ALA A 234 5.80 5.17 0.21
CA ALA A 234 6.17 6.36 0.98
C ALA A 234 5.90 7.65 0.20
N ILE A 235 6.27 7.73 -1.08
CA ILE A 235 6.01 8.92 -1.92
C ILE A 235 4.52 9.03 -2.23
N THR A 236 3.94 7.97 -2.82
CA THR A 236 2.56 8.00 -3.33
C THR A 236 1.51 8.16 -2.23
N MET A 237 1.68 7.50 -1.08
CA MET A 237 0.79 7.69 0.06
C MET A 237 1.06 8.99 0.80
N SER A 238 2.31 9.47 0.84
CA SER A 238 2.57 10.77 1.42
C SER A 238 1.93 11.90 0.63
N SER A 239 1.95 11.80 -0.70
CA SER A 239 1.23 12.73 -1.57
C SER A 239 -0.27 12.74 -1.29
N LYS A 240 -0.88 11.58 -1.08
CA LYS A 240 -2.31 11.46 -0.73
C LYS A 240 -2.61 12.02 0.67
N GLY A 241 -1.74 11.77 1.65
CA GLY A 241 -1.86 12.35 2.98
C GLY A 241 -1.69 13.87 2.97
N TYR A 242 -0.74 14.40 2.20
CA TYR A 242 -0.56 15.84 1.99
C TYR A 242 -1.85 16.47 1.45
N ARG A 243 -2.46 15.85 0.43
CA ARG A 243 -3.75 16.29 -0.10
C ARG A 243 -4.84 16.28 0.97
N SER A 244 -4.93 15.20 1.76
CA SER A 244 -5.90 15.12 2.85
C SER A 244 -5.71 16.25 3.86
N ILE A 245 -4.47 16.57 4.24
CA ILE A 245 -4.15 17.68 5.16
C ILE A 245 -4.56 19.01 4.54
N VAL A 246 -4.19 19.26 3.28
CA VAL A 246 -4.52 20.49 2.55
C VAL A 246 -6.04 20.69 2.45
N GLU A 247 -6.81 19.62 2.19
CA GLU A 247 -8.27 19.64 2.16
C GLU A 247 -8.91 19.82 3.56
N ILE A 248 -8.31 19.28 4.64
CA ILE A 248 -8.77 19.49 6.03
C ILE A 248 -8.54 20.93 6.48
N TYR A 249 -7.37 21.47 6.18
CA TYR A 249 -6.94 22.80 6.65
C TYR A 249 -7.36 23.93 5.71
N ALA A 250 -8.21 23.65 4.72
CA ALA A 250 -8.68 24.61 3.72
C ALA A 250 -7.54 25.38 3.01
N VAL A 251 -6.35 24.78 2.93
CA VAL A 251 -5.25 25.33 2.15
C VAL A 251 -5.57 25.05 0.69
N LYS A 252 -5.54 26.05 -0.19
CA LYS A 252 -5.79 25.81 -1.62
C LYS A 252 -4.61 25.04 -2.20
N SER A 253 -4.84 23.78 -2.58
CA SER A 253 -3.88 23.01 -3.38
C SER A 253 -3.82 23.58 -4.80
N PRO A 254 -2.65 23.65 -5.45
CA PRO A 254 -2.58 23.94 -6.88
C PRO A 254 -3.34 22.89 -7.68
N TRP A 255 -4.20 23.31 -8.61
CA TRP A 255 -5.05 22.41 -9.42
C TRP A 255 -4.23 21.38 -10.20
N TRP A 256 -3.04 21.75 -10.66
CA TRP A 256 -2.12 20.87 -11.39
C TRP A 256 -1.51 19.77 -10.53
N LEU A 257 -1.50 19.91 -9.20
CA LEU A 257 -0.96 18.91 -8.27
C LEU A 257 -2.00 17.85 -7.90
N LYS A 258 -3.29 18.19 -7.98
CA LYS A 258 -4.40 17.32 -7.58
C LYS A 258 -4.42 16.00 -8.36
N GLU A 259 -4.31 16.10 -9.68
CA GLU A 259 -4.50 14.96 -10.58
C GLU A 259 -3.30 13.98 -10.62
N PRO A 260 -2.04 14.43 -10.66
CA PRO A 260 -0.88 13.54 -10.53
C PRO A 260 -0.87 12.76 -9.21
N VAL A 261 -1.22 13.42 -8.10
CA VAL A 261 -1.26 12.80 -6.77
C VAL A 261 -2.28 11.68 -6.69
N ASP A 262 -3.47 11.88 -7.27
CA ASP A 262 -4.49 10.84 -7.35
C ASP A 262 -4.01 9.66 -8.17
N ILE A 263 -3.56 9.90 -9.40
CA ILE A 263 -3.12 8.87 -10.34
C ILE A 263 -2.01 8.00 -9.74
N LEU A 264 -1.01 8.64 -9.13
CA LEU A 264 0.14 7.95 -8.54
C LEU A 264 -0.26 6.94 -7.47
N SER A 265 -1.29 7.25 -6.66
CA SER A 265 -1.74 6.36 -5.59
C SER A 265 -2.41 5.06 -6.10
N PHE A 266 -2.99 5.09 -7.29
CA PHE A 266 -3.58 3.90 -7.92
C PHE A 266 -2.54 3.05 -8.65
N LEU A 267 -1.37 3.61 -8.97
CA LEU A 267 -0.26 2.90 -9.62
C LEU A 267 0.73 2.27 -8.62
N THR A 268 0.65 2.61 -7.33
CA THR A 268 1.58 2.16 -6.28
C THR A 268 1.83 0.65 -6.31
N THR A 269 0.76 -0.17 -6.37
CA THR A 269 0.86 -1.63 -6.42
C THR A 269 1.64 -2.12 -7.64
N GLY A 270 1.35 -1.57 -8.82
CA GLY A 270 2.06 -1.93 -10.05
C GLY A 270 3.52 -1.50 -10.04
N LEU A 271 3.77 -0.25 -9.63
CA LEU A 271 5.12 0.32 -9.54
C LEU A 271 6.01 -0.49 -8.58
N ASN A 272 5.47 -0.94 -7.43
CA ASN A 272 6.18 -1.82 -6.51
C ASN A 272 6.68 -3.09 -7.20
N MET A 273 5.83 -3.73 -7.99
CA MET A 273 6.15 -5.01 -8.62
C MET A 273 7.12 -4.83 -9.80
N VAL A 274 6.94 -3.78 -10.60
CA VAL A 274 7.88 -3.41 -11.68
C VAL A 274 9.28 -3.17 -11.13
N ILE A 275 9.42 -2.45 -10.03
CA ILE A 275 10.71 -2.20 -9.40
C ILE A 275 11.40 -3.50 -8.99
N SER A 276 10.66 -4.45 -8.39
CA SER A 276 11.23 -5.76 -8.06
C SER A 276 11.75 -6.50 -9.29
N MET A 277 11.00 -6.47 -10.39
CA MET A 277 11.39 -7.09 -11.66
C MET A 277 12.61 -6.45 -12.29
N MET A 278 12.72 -5.12 -12.24
CA MET A 278 13.86 -4.39 -12.79
C MET A 278 15.14 -4.59 -11.98
N CYS A 279 15.02 -4.69 -10.65
CA CYS A 279 16.18 -4.78 -9.76
C CYS A 279 16.72 -6.21 -9.60
N ILE A 280 15.89 -7.24 -9.78
CA ILE A 280 16.30 -8.63 -9.56
C ILE A 280 16.63 -9.30 -10.88
N ARG A 281 17.91 -9.64 -11.02
CA ARG A 281 18.47 -10.22 -12.23
C ARG A 281 17.71 -11.45 -12.72
N SER A 282 17.33 -12.35 -11.81
CA SER A 282 16.57 -13.57 -12.12
C SER A 282 15.16 -13.36 -12.68
N PHE A 283 14.64 -12.13 -12.68
CA PHE A 283 13.37 -11.79 -13.33
C PHE A 283 13.55 -11.14 -14.70
N ARG A 284 14.78 -10.74 -15.06
CA ARG A 284 15.10 -10.10 -16.34
C ARG A 284 15.62 -11.09 -17.37
N GLU A 285 16.28 -12.15 -16.91
CA GLU A 285 16.80 -13.27 -17.72
C GLU A 285 15.71 -14.32 -17.93
#